data_AF-A0A3M1SEQ6-F1
#
_entry.id   AF-A0A3M1SEQ6-F1
#
_cell.length_a   1.000
_cell.length_b   1.000
_cell.length_c   1.000
_cell.angle_alpha   90.00
_cell.angle_beta   90.00
_cell.angle_gamma   90.00
#
_symmetry.space_group_name_H-M   'P 1'
#
loop_
_entity.id
_entity.type
_entity.pdbx_description
1 polymer ?
#
loop_
_entity_poly.entity_id
_entity_poly.type
_entity_poly.pdbx_seq_one_letter_code
_entity_poly.pdbx_strand_id
1 'polypeptide(L)'
;SLEIALIENIQRDDLNPLETANAFQRLIEEFGYTQEELSKKVGKERATVANYLRLLKLPTEVKRHVQTGEISMGHARALLSLPTKAAQVALARKVIEKGLSVRETEALCKRVETPPAKKTKTKDPNITALEERLQRSLGTRVNIKHKGKKGKIEIEYYSLDELDRLLEILEQ
;
A
#
# COMPACT_ATOMS: atom_id res chain seq x y z
N SER A 1 6.83 29.88 29.91
CA SER A 1 5.45 30.06 29.40
C SER A 1 4.85 28.68 29.10
N LEU A 2 3.52 28.56 29.03
CA LEU A 2 2.84 27.29 28.68
C LEU A 2 3.39 26.67 27.39
N GLU A 3 3.71 27.51 26.41
CA GLU A 3 4.36 27.13 25.15
C GLU A 3 5.72 26.43 25.37
N ILE A 4 6.62 27.06 26.13
CA ILE A 4 7.97 26.51 26.41
C ILE A 4 7.86 25.18 27.15
N ALA A 5 6.95 25.09 28.13
CA ALA A 5 6.72 23.86 28.88
C ALA A 5 6.22 22.71 27.98
N LEU A 6 5.38 23.01 26.97
CA LEU A 6 4.92 22.01 26.02
C LEU A 6 6.05 21.53 25.09
N ILE A 7 6.89 22.46 24.62
CA ILE A 7 8.05 22.14 23.78
C ILE A 7 9.07 21.29 24.55
N GLU A 8 9.37 21.64 25.80
CA GLU A 8 10.29 20.86 26.66
C GLU A 8 9.76 19.46 26.94
N ASN A 9 8.45 19.32 27.19
CA ASN A 9 7.84 18.00 27.39
C ASN A 9 7.97 17.11 26.15
N ILE A 10 7.77 17.68 24.96
CA ILE A 10 7.89 16.97 23.67
C ILE A 10 9.29 16.42 23.42
N GLN A 11 10.33 17.07 23.96
CA GLN A 11 11.72 16.65 23.79
C GLN A 11 12.12 15.48 24.70
N ARG A 12 11.21 15.01 25.57
CA ARG A 12 11.47 13.82 26.38
C ARG A 12 11.40 12.55 25.52
N ASP A 13 12.36 11.65 25.73
CA ASP A 13 12.54 10.43 24.94
C ASP A 13 11.51 9.32 25.23
N ASP A 14 10.65 9.49 26.25
CA ASP A 14 9.67 8.51 26.72
C ASP A 14 8.27 8.65 26.10
N LEU A 15 8.01 9.72 25.35
CA LEU A 15 6.69 9.97 24.77
C LEU A 15 6.29 8.93 23.71
N ASN A 16 5.04 8.49 23.79
CA ASN A 16 4.47 7.65 22.75
C ASN A 16 4.37 8.44 21.43
N PRO A 17 4.59 7.82 20.25
CA PRO A 17 4.46 8.52 18.97
C PRO A 17 3.14 9.27 18.76
N LEU A 18 2.03 8.78 19.31
CA LEU A 18 0.74 9.49 19.23
C LEU A 18 0.64 10.68 20.19
N GLU A 19 1.30 10.63 21.34
CA GLU A 19 1.34 11.76 22.28
C GLU A 19 2.13 12.91 21.67
N THR A 20 3.30 12.62 21.09
CA THR A 20 4.11 13.59 20.33
C THR A 20 3.31 14.19 19.18
N ALA A 21 2.56 13.37 18.43
CA ALA A 21 1.72 13.85 17.35
C ALA A 21 0.62 14.81 17.82
N ASN A 22 -0.07 14.48 18.93
CA ASN A 22 -1.07 15.36 19.53
C ASN A 22 -0.45 16.67 20.03
N ALA A 23 0.74 16.59 20.65
CA ALA A 23 1.44 17.77 21.14
C ALA A 23 1.88 18.71 19.99
N PHE A 24 2.35 18.16 18.87
CA PHE A 24 2.58 18.92 17.64
C PHE A 24 1.31 19.57 17.10
N GLN A 25 0.18 18.83 17.06
CA GLN A 25 -1.09 19.39 16.61
C GLN A 25 -1.53 20.57 17.48
N ARG A 26 -1.42 20.43 18.81
CA ARG A 26 -1.72 21.51 19.75
C ARG A 26 -0.83 22.74 19.55
N LEU A 27 0.47 22.55 19.32
CA LEU A 27 1.37 23.68 19.03
C LEU A 27 0.97 24.45 17.76
N ILE A 28 0.50 23.73 16.74
CA ILE A 28 0.02 24.34 15.49
C ILE A 28 -1.30 25.08 15.72
N GLU A 29 -2.26 24.45 16.42
CA GLU A 29 -3.61 24.98 16.60
C GLU A 29 -3.69 26.11 17.64
N GLU A 30 -3.00 25.97 18.78
CA GLU A 30 -3.07 26.94 19.90
C GLU A 30 -2.12 28.13 19.71
N PHE A 31 -0.98 27.95 19.03
CA PHE A 31 0.05 28.99 18.87
C PHE A 31 0.24 29.43 17.41
N GLY A 32 -0.54 28.88 16.48
CA GLY A 32 -0.55 29.29 15.07
C GLY A 32 0.70 28.90 14.28
N TYR A 33 1.51 27.96 14.78
CA TYR A 33 2.74 27.57 14.10
C TYR A 33 2.48 26.85 12.79
N THR A 34 3.27 27.17 11.77
CA THR A 34 3.40 26.30 10.60
C THR A 34 4.24 25.05 10.93
N GLN A 35 4.12 23.99 10.13
CA GLN A 35 4.97 22.80 10.29
C GLN A 35 6.47 23.13 10.16
N GLU A 36 6.81 24.14 9.36
CA GLU A 36 8.19 24.62 9.16
C GLU A 36 8.72 25.29 10.43
N GLU A 37 7.97 26.23 11.01
CA GLU A 37 8.36 26.91 12.25
C GLU A 37 8.44 25.94 13.43
N LEU A 38 7.45 25.04 13.54
CA LEU A 38 7.45 24.01 14.57
C LEU A 38 8.70 23.13 14.47
N SER A 39 9.08 22.72 13.25
CA SER A 39 10.26 21.88 13.02
C SER A 39 11.55 22.51 13.56
N LYS A 40 11.72 23.83 13.39
CA LYS A 40 12.84 24.61 13.92
C LYS A 40 12.79 24.68 15.45
N LYS A 41 11.61 24.92 16.03
CA LYS A 41 11.40 25.01 17.49
C LYS A 41 11.70 23.69 18.20
N VAL A 42 11.31 22.55 17.61
CA VAL A 42 11.51 21.23 18.23
C VAL A 42 12.81 20.53 17.80
N GLY A 43 13.63 21.17 16.95
CA GLY A 43 14.89 20.59 16.47
C GLY A 43 14.71 19.31 15.65
N LYS A 44 13.65 19.22 14.85
CA LYS A 44 13.34 18.06 13.99
C LYS A 44 13.22 18.51 12.54
N GLU A 45 13.39 17.59 11.60
CA GLU A 45 13.07 17.87 10.20
C GLU A 45 11.56 18.12 10.02
N ARG A 46 11.20 19.02 9.12
CA ARG A 46 9.80 19.26 8.73
C ARG A 46 9.08 17.97 8.33
N ALA A 47 9.77 17.07 7.60
CA ALA A 47 9.22 15.77 7.21
C ALA A 47 8.87 14.90 8.44
N THR A 48 9.66 14.99 9.51
CA THR A 48 9.40 14.27 10.77
C THR A 48 8.13 14.80 11.43
N VAL A 49 7.99 16.12 11.57
CA VAL A 49 6.77 16.76 12.10
C VAL A 49 5.53 16.33 11.30
N ALA A 50 5.62 16.37 9.97
CA ALA A 50 4.54 15.95 9.08
C ALA A 50 4.18 14.46 9.28
N ASN A 51 5.17 13.58 9.44
CA ASN A 51 4.94 12.15 9.66
C ASN A 51 4.20 11.89 10.97
N TYR A 52 4.56 12.55 12.07
CA TYR A 52 3.85 12.46 13.34
C TYR A 52 2.39 12.90 13.20
N LEU A 53 2.14 14.07 12.61
CA LEU A 53 0.78 14.58 12.39
C LEU A 53 -0.07 13.64 11.53
N ARG A 54 0.53 12.96 10.55
CA ARG A 54 -0.18 11.99 9.72
C ARG A 54 -0.68 10.77 10.52
N LEU A 55 -0.02 10.38 11.61
CA LEU A 55 -0.46 9.27 12.46
C LEU A 55 -1.85 9.53 13.05
N LEU A 56 -2.21 10.80 13.26
CA LEU A 56 -3.53 11.19 13.78
C LEU A 56 -4.66 10.87 12.78
N LYS A 57 -4.35 10.58 11.52
CA LYS A 57 -5.32 10.17 10.50
C LYS A 57 -5.64 8.67 10.51
N LEU A 58 -4.88 7.88 11.27
CA LEU A 58 -5.09 6.44 11.38
C LEU A 58 -6.44 6.09 12.05
N PRO A 59 -7.03 4.92 11.74
CA PRO A 59 -8.17 4.38 12.47
C PRO A 59 -7.84 4.18 13.95
N THR A 60 -8.84 4.34 14.82
CA THR A 60 -8.70 4.20 16.27
C THR A 60 -8.04 2.88 16.68
N GLU A 61 -8.39 1.79 16.00
CA GLU A 61 -7.78 0.48 16.28
C GLU A 61 -6.28 0.45 15.98
N VAL A 62 -5.85 1.01 14.84
CA VAL A 62 -4.42 1.07 14.49
C VAL A 62 -3.67 2.00 15.44
N LYS A 63 -4.28 3.13 15.82
CA LYS A 63 -3.72 4.04 16.84
C LYS A 63 -3.46 3.32 18.16
N ARG A 64 -4.41 2.51 18.61
CA ARG A 64 -4.26 1.70 19.84
C ARG A 64 -3.05 0.77 19.75
N HIS A 65 -2.86 0.08 18.62
CA HIS A 65 -1.70 -0.80 18.42
C HIS A 65 -0.36 -0.07 18.41
N VAL A 66 -0.32 1.18 17.96
CA VAL A 66 0.87 2.04 18.08
C VAL A 66 1.07 2.47 19.53
N GLN A 67 -0.02 2.78 20.24
CA GLN A 67 0.03 3.21 21.62
C GLN A 67 0.55 2.12 22.57
N THR A 68 0.12 0.88 22.36
CA THR A 68 0.55 -0.30 23.12
C THR A 68 1.94 -0.81 22.73
N GLY A 69 2.53 -0.28 21.65
CA GLY A 69 3.83 -0.72 21.13
C GLY A 69 3.78 -2.02 20.33
N GLU A 70 2.59 -2.58 20.05
CA GLU A 70 2.43 -3.78 19.22
C GLU A 70 2.92 -3.56 17.79
N ILE A 71 2.83 -2.32 17.29
CA ILE A 71 3.46 -1.91 16.04
C ILE A 71 4.22 -0.59 16.21
N SER A 72 5.40 -0.50 15.59
CA SER A 72 6.20 0.73 15.63
C SER A 72 5.63 1.85 14.74
N MET A 73 6.12 3.08 14.95
CA MET A 73 5.79 4.24 14.11
C MET A 73 6.08 4.00 12.61
N GLY A 74 7.12 3.23 12.28
CA GLY A 74 7.44 2.85 10.90
C GLY A 74 6.32 2.02 10.25
N HIS A 75 5.75 1.05 10.98
CA HIS A 75 4.59 0.28 10.51
C HIS A 75 3.38 1.19 10.32
N ALA A 76 3.09 2.04 11.30
CA ALA A 76 1.97 2.98 11.25
C ALA A 76 2.05 3.90 10.02
N ARG A 77 3.25 4.40 9.71
CA ARG A 77 3.54 5.20 8.52
C ARG A 77 3.30 4.42 7.21
N ALA A 78 3.72 3.16 7.16
CA ALA A 78 3.49 2.30 5.99
C ALA A 78 1.99 2.06 5.75
N LEU A 79 1.22 1.81 6.81
CA LEU A 79 -0.23 1.60 6.71
C LEU A 79 -0.95 2.81 6.14
N LEU A 80 -0.51 4.04 6.43
CA LEU A 80 -1.10 5.27 5.91
C LEU A 80 -1.07 5.40 4.37
N SER A 81 -0.29 4.59 3.65
CA SER A 81 -0.31 4.59 2.19
C SER A 81 -1.54 3.84 1.63
N LEU A 82 -2.15 2.96 2.42
CA LEU A 82 -3.32 2.20 1.98
C LEU A 82 -4.55 3.09 1.78
N PRO A 83 -5.37 2.82 0.74
CA PRO A 83 -6.44 3.71 0.30
C PRO A 83 -7.64 3.76 1.25
N THR A 84 -7.86 2.71 2.05
CA THR A 84 -9.04 2.61 2.91
C THR A 84 -8.68 2.30 4.36
N LYS A 85 -9.45 2.85 5.29
CA LYS A 85 -9.32 2.57 6.73
C LYS A 85 -9.47 1.08 7.04
N ALA A 86 -10.35 0.37 6.32
CA ALA A 86 -10.53 -1.07 6.48
C ALA A 86 -9.26 -1.86 6.08
N ALA A 87 -8.61 -1.48 4.97
CA ALA A 87 -7.34 -2.10 4.57
C ALA A 87 -6.23 -1.84 5.59
N GLN A 88 -6.18 -0.63 6.17
CA GLN A 88 -5.22 -0.27 7.22
C GLN A 88 -5.37 -1.17 8.46
N VAL A 89 -6.60 -1.35 8.94
CA VAL A 89 -6.89 -2.23 10.08
C VAL A 89 -6.54 -3.69 9.76
N ALA A 90 -6.96 -4.19 8.60
CA ALA A 90 -6.71 -5.58 8.21
C ALA A 90 -5.21 -5.89 8.10
N LEU A 91 -4.43 -4.98 7.49
CA LEU A 91 -2.99 -5.17 7.39
C LEU A 91 -2.29 -5.01 8.75
N ALA A 92 -2.73 -4.08 9.61
CA ALA A 92 -2.19 -3.93 10.96
C ALA A 92 -2.31 -5.24 11.77
N ARG A 93 -3.48 -5.87 11.76
CA ARG A 93 -3.69 -7.18 12.43
C ARG A 93 -2.75 -8.24 11.89
N LYS A 94 -2.57 -8.30 10.57
CA LYS A 94 -1.66 -9.24 9.91
C LYS A 94 -0.19 -8.99 10.25
N VAL A 95 0.22 -7.73 10.42
CA VAL A 95 1.57 -7.36 10.87
C VAL A 95 1.83 -7.92 12.27
N ILE A 96 0.86 -7.74 13.19
CA ILE A 96 0.96 -8.23 14.57
C ILE A 96 0.96 -9.76 14.61
N GLU A 97 0.00 -10.40 13.96
CA GLU A 97 -0.16 -11.87 13.93
C GLU A 97 1.11 -12.56 13.40
N LYS A 98 1.78 -11.97 12.41
CA LYS A 98 2.93 -12.58 11.75
C LYS A 98 4.27 -12.00 12.17
N GLY A 99 4.30 -11.05 13.10
CA GLY A 99 5.51 -10.35 13.52
C GLY A 99 6.30 -9.73 12.37
N LEU A 100 5.60 -9.11 11.40
CA LEU A 100 6.26 -8.59 10.20
C LEU A 100 7.17 -7.41 10.53
N SER A 101 8.27 -7.28 9.79
CA SER A 101 9.12 -6.09 9.85
C SER A 101 8.49 -4.89 9.11
N VAL A 102 9.00 -3.69 9.38
CA VAL A 102 8.58 -2.46 8.68
C VAL A 102 8.76 -2.59 7.17
N ARG A 103 9.89 -3.17 6.74
CA ARG A 103 10.20 -3.38 5.32
C ARG A 103 9.21 -4.32 4.63
N GLU A 104 8.84 -5.42 5.30
CA GLU A 104 7.84 -6.35 4.78
C GLU A 104 6.46 -5.71 4.71
N THR A 105 6.12 -4.88 5.69
CA THR A 105 4.86 -4.13 5.73
C THR A 105 4.78 -3.12 4.59
N GLU A 106 5.84 -2.33 4.36
CA GLU A 106 5.93 -1.40 3.22
C GLU A 106 5.78 -2.15 1.88
N ALA A 107 6.41 -3.33 1.73
CA ALA A 107 6.28 -4.15 0.54
C ALA A 107 4.85 -4.67 0.33
N LEU A 108 4.14 -5.02 1.41
CA LEU A 108 2.73 -5.42 1.33
C LEU A 108 1.83 -4.25 0.97
N CYS A 109 2.05 -3.05 1.50
CA CYS A 109 1.28 -1.86 1.15
C CYS A 109 1.41 -1.52 -0.35
N LYS A 110 2.63 -1.57 -0.91
CA LYS A 110 2.86 -1.31 -2.34
C LYS A 110 2.14 -2.29 -3.27
N ARG A 111 2.02 -3.56 -2.85
CA ARG A 111 1.27 -4.61 -3.59
C ARG A 111 -0.26 -4.43 -3.54
N VAL A 112 -0.77 -3.53 -2.70
CA VAL A 112 -2.20 -3.19 -2.67
C VAL A 112 -2.48 -1.98 -3.57
N GLU A 113 -1.53 -1.03 -3.66
CA GLU A 113 -1.61 0.12 -4.57
C GLU A 113 -1.42 -0.27 -6.04
N THR A 114 -0.55 -1.25 -6.30
CA THR A 114 -0.45 -1.90 -7.61
C THR A 114 -1.21 -3.22 -7.53
N PRO A 115 -2.35 -3.39 -8.24
CA PRO A 115 -2.97 -4.71 -8.28
C PRO A 115 -1.89 -5.68 -8.75
N PRO A 116 -1.66 -6.79 -8.03
CA PRO A 116 -0.62 -7.70 -8.43
C PRO A 116 -0.92 -8.16 -9.84
N ALA A 117 0.05 -8.04 -10.75
CA ALA A 117 0.17 -9.01 -11.81
C ALA A 117 0.10 -10.36 -11.09
N LYS A 118 -1.05 -11.04 -11.22
CA LYS A 118 -1.34 -12.27 -10.49
C LYS A 118 -0.10 -13.14 -10.60
N LYS A 119 0.45 -13.58 -9.46
CA LYS A 119 1.37 -14.72 -9.47
C LYS A 119 0.59 -15.84 -10.15
N THR A 120 0.85 -16.04 -11.44
CA THR A 120 0.33 -17.13 -12.21
C THR A 120 0.80 -18.37 -11.47
N LYS A 121 -0.16 -19.15 -10.96
CA LYS A 121 0.06 -20.59 -10.79
C LYS A 121 0.80 -21.03 -12.04
N THR A 122 1.96 -21.67 -11.88
CA THR A 122 2.74 -22.25 -12.97
C THR A 122 1.78 -22.86 -13.97
N LYS A 123 1.62 -22.20 -15.12
CA LYS A 123 0.79 -22.73 -16.21
C LYS A 123 1.47 -24.03 -16.63
N ASP A 124 0.66 -25.06 -16.89
CA ASP A 124 1.17 -26.34 -17.40
C ASP A 124 2.02 -26.06 -18.66
N PRO A 125 3.27 -26.55 -18.76
CA PRO A 125 4.14 -26.32 -19.92
C PRO A 125 3.47 -26.64 -21.27
N ASN A 126 2.55 -27.60 -21.30
CA ASN A 126 1.79 -27.93 -22.51
C ASN A 126 0.82 -26.81 -22.91
N ILE A 127 0.19 -26.16 -21.93
CA ILE A 127 -0.72 -25.02 -22.17
C ILE A 127 0.07 -23.83 -22.68
N THR A 128 1.26 -23.57 -22.13
CA THR A 128 2.13 -22.48 -22.60
C THR A 128 2.60 -22.69 -24.04
N ALA A 129 2.98 -23.92 -24.41
CA ALA A 129 3.36 -24.24 -25.79
C ALA A 129 2.19 -24.07 -26.78
N LEU A 130 0.97 -24.43 -26.36
CA LEU A 130 -0.26 -24.19 -27.13
C LEU A 130 -0.57 -22.71 -27.30
N GLU A 131 -0.42 -21.91 -26.23
CA GLU A 131 -0.57 -20.44 -26.28
C GLU A 131 0.39 -19.81 -27.28
N GLU A 132 1.68 -20.15 -27.21
CA GLU A 132 2.69 -19.60 -28.13
C GLU A 132 2.41 -19.98 -29.58
N ARG A 133 1.97 -21.22 -29.84
CA ARG A 133 1.62 -21.66 -31.18
C ARG A 133 0.43 -20.89 -31.75
N LEU A 134 -0.61 -20.67 -30.95
CA LEU A 134 -1.78 -19.89 -31.37
C LEU A 134 -1.42 -18.41 -31.57
N GLN A 135 -0.58 -17.83 -30.70
CA GLN A 135 -0.10 -16.46 -30.86
C GLN A 135 0.69 -16.28 -32.17
N ARG A 136 1.56 -17.23 -32.52
CA ARG A 136 2.31 -17.18 -33.80
C ARG A 136 1.38 -17.31 -35.00
N SER A 137 0.34 -18.13 -34.93
CA SER A 137 -0.60 -18.34 -36.04
C SER A 137 -1.57 -17.18 -36.24
N LEU A 138 -2.08 -16.61 -35.13
CA LEU A 138 -3.11 -15.58 -35.16
C LEU A 138 -2.51 -14.16 -35.15
N GLY A 139 -1.22 -14.01 -34.83
CA GLY A 139 -0.53 -12.72 -34.80
C GLY A 139 -0.98 -11.79 -33.68
N THR A 140 -1.76 -12.30 -32.73
CA THR A 140 -2.34 -11.52 -31.63
C THR A 140 -2.22 -12.27 -30.30
N ARG A 141 -2.56 -11.61 -29.20
CA ARG A 141 -2.43 -12.18 -27.86
C ARG A 141 -3.51 -13.22 -27.60
N VAL A 142 -3.07 -14.45 -27.33
CA VAL A 142 -3.94 -15.58 -26.99
C VAL A 142 -3.66 -16.04 -25.56
N ASN A 143 -4.72 -16.31 -24.81
CA ASN A 143 -4.67 -16.82 -23.44
C ASN A 143 -5.61 -18.02 -23.28
N ILE A 144 -5.06 -19.15 -22.85
CA ILE A 144 -5.79 -20.39 -22.63
C ILE A 144 -6.01 -20.59 -21.13
N LYS A 145 -7.26 -20.59 -20.71
CA LYS A 145 -7.69 -20.93 -19.36
C LYS A 145 -8.27 -22.33 -19.34
N HIS A 146 -7.51 -23.32 -18.89
CA HIS A 146 -7.95 -24.71 -18.79
C HIS A 146 -8.29 -25.10 -17.34
N LYS A 147 -9.42 -25.78 -17.12
CA LYS A 147 -9.83 -26.30 -15.80
C LYS A 147 -10.54 -27.66 -15.95
N GLY A 148 -9.86 -28.74 -15.55
CA GLY A 148 -10.41 -30.10 -15.62
C GLY A 148 -10.52 -30.58 -17.07
N LYS A 149 -11.73 -30.93 -17.54
CA LYS A 149 -12.01 -31.34 -18.93
C LYS A 149 -12.50 -30.19 -19.83
N LYS A 150 -12.60 -28.96 -19.31
CA LYS A 150 -13.12 -27.79 -20.04
C LYS A 150 -12.07 -26.68 -20.07
N GLY A 151 -12.05 -25.91 -21.14
CA GLY A 151 -11.16 -24.75 -21.28
C GLY A 151 -11.84 -23.58 -21.96
N LYS A 152 -11.21 -22.42 -21.87
CA LYS A 152 -11.55 -21.20 -22.62
C LYS A 152 -10.29 -20.72 -23.32
N ILE A 153 -10.45 -20.32 -24.57
CA ILE A 153 -9.43 -19.60 -25.34
C ILE A 153 -9.92 -18.16 -25.42
N GLU A 154 -9.11 -17.23 -24.95
CA GLU A 154 -9.35 -15.79 -25.02
C GLU A 154 -8.37 -15.23 -26.04
N ILE A 155 -8.88 -14.64 -27.12
CA ILE A 155 -8.11 -13.97 -28.15
C ILE A 155 -8.39 -12.48 -27.99
N GLU A 156 -7.36 -11.68 -27.71
CA GLU A 156 -7.48 -10.23 -27.70
C GLU A 156 -7.38 -9.72 -29.14
N TYR A 157 -8.12 -8.66 -29.46
CA TYR A 157 -8.01 -7.91 -30.72
C TYR A 157 -7.95 -6.42 -30.39
N TYR A 158 -7.21 -5.66 -31.18
CA TYR A 158 -6.92 -4.25 -30.94
C TYR A 158 -7.58 -3.33 -31.99
N SER A 159 -8.17 -3.88 -33.05
CA SER A 159 -9.01 -3.16 -34.02
C SER A 159 -10.11 -4.05 -34.59
N LEU A 160 -11.12 -3.43 -35.22
CA LEU A 160 -12.16 -4.18 -35.95
C LEU A 160 -11.57 -4.91 -37.17
N ASP A 161 -10.62 -4.29 -37.88
CA ASP A 161 -9.92 -4.93 -38.99
C ASP A 161 -9.14 -6.19 -38.55
N GLU A 162 -8.58 -6.17 -37.33
CA GLU A 162 -7.91 -7.34 -36.75
C GLU A 162 -8.93 -8.43 -36.39
N LEU A 163 -10.10 -8.06 -35.88
CA LEU A 163 -11.20 -8.99 -35.61
C LEU A 163 -11.67 -9.68 -36.90
N ASP A 164 -11.88 -8.91 -37.98
CA ASP A 164 -12.30 -9.45 -39.27
C ASP A 164 -11.26 -10.44 -39.84
N ARG A 165 -9.97 -10.07 -39.80
CA ARG A 165 -8.88 -10.97 -40.17
C ARG A 165 -8.85 -12.24 -39.30
N LEU A 166 -9.09 -12.13 -38.00
CA LEU A 166 -9.14 -13.29 -37.09
C LEU A 166 -10.31 -14.21 -37.41
N LEU A 167 -11.47 -13.65 -37.75
CA LEU A 167 -12.65 -14.41 -38.17
C LEU A 167 -12.36 -15.17 -39.47
N GLU A 168 -11.75 -14.51 -40.47
CA GLU A 168 -11.34 -15.17 -41.72
C GLU A 168 -10.42 -16.37 -41.49
N ILE A 169 -9.46 -16.26 -40.55
CA ILE A 169 -8.53 -17.35 -40.22
C ILE A 169 -9.24 -18.49 -39.47
N LEU A 170 -10.25 -18.19 -38.65
CA LEU A 170 -10.97 -19.19 -37.84
C LEU A 170 -12.09 -19.90 -38.61
N GLU A 171 -12.59 -19.31 -39.69
CA GLU A 171 -13.66 -19.86 -40.54
C GLU A 171 -13.14 -20.67 -41.74
N GLN A 172 -11.83 -20.77 -41.93
CA GLN A 172 -11.18 -21.67 -42.90
C GLN A 172 -11.05 -23.10 -42.37
#